data_AF-A0A7W9G0M9-F1
#
_entry.id   AF-A0A7W9G0M9-F1
#
_cell.length_a   1.000
_cell.length_b   1.000
_cell.length_c   1.000
_cell.angle_alpha   90.00
_cell.angle_beta   90.00
_cell.angle_gamma   90.00
#
_symmetry.space_group_name_H-M   'P 1'
#
loop_
_entity.id
_entity.type
_entity.pdbx_description
1 polymer ?
#
loop_
_entity_poly.entity_id
_entity_poly.type
_entity_poly.pdbx_seq_one_letter_code
_entity_poly.pdbx_strand_id
1 'polypeptide(L)'
;MNMPTPNVADYAWLTGDDFPHWITGFCVTFLPNKSPDWVEDTLRTFLGATPALDTTQPYIAHIHAAGSGSIMFENGGFGGMTLEAIRRLSQDTKAVVVLRDFLVNATFAYAMDGEVITAFDIYLPGDRRGRSPDALNDQLSAVGLLPAYEYVFDEDVDEEDVPERDLSAEVIRALAVATAVTGVRFDQSHLNAAPHAVSLARLYESDIARRFA
;
A
#
# COMPACT_ATOMS: atom_id res chain seq x y z
N MET A 1 -16.69 -2.07 14.85
CA MET A 1 -15.60 -1.63 15.74
C MET A 1 -15.17 -0.26 15.24
N ASN A 2 -15.24 0.80 16.05
CA ASN A 2 -14.82 2.13 15.59
C ASN A 2 -13.30 2.11 15.37
N MET A 3 -12.87 2.39 14.14
CA MET A 3 -11.45 2.53 13.84
C MET A 3 -10.95 3.90 14.35
N PRO A 4 -9.69 4.00 14.81
CA PRO A 4 -9.09 5.27 15.18
C PRO A 4 -9.17 6.31 14.05
N THR A 5 -9.15 7.59 14.42
CA THR A 5 -8.99 8.67 13.44
C THR A 5 -7.58 8.60 12.83
N PRO A 6 -7.43 8.58 11.50
CA PRO A 6 -6.11 8.62 10.87
C PRO A 6 -5.35 9.93 11.19
N ASN A 7 -4.02 9.83 11.30
CA ASN A 7 -3.15 10.99 11.56
C ASN A 7 -2.14 11.15 10.42
N VAL A 8 -2.31 12.19 9.60
CA VAL A 8 -1.42 12.47 8.46
C VAL A 8 -0.04 12.99 8.89
N ALA A 9 0.07 13.60 10.08
CA ALA A 9 1.33 14.16 10.56
C ALA A 9 2.38 13.07 10.83
N ASP A 10 1.95 11.83 11.06
CA ASP A 10 2.83 10.67 11.25
C ASP A 10 3.70 10.36 10.03
N TYR A 11 3.36 10.94 8.88
CA TYR A 11 3.94 10.69 7.57
C TYR A 11 4.57 11.93 6.93
N ALA A 12 4.70 13.04 7.67
CA ALA A 12 5.31 14.28 7.17
C ALA A 12 6.76 14.10 6.66
N TRP A 13 7.43 13.04 7.12
CA TRP A 13 8.78 12.67 6.68
C TRP A 13 8.85 12.20 5.21
N LEU A 14 7.71 11.85 4.58
CA LEU A 14 7.65 11.44 3.17
C LEU A 14 7.71 12.61 2.18
N THR A 15 7.48 13.83 2.66
CA THR A 15 7.49 15.07 1.85
C THR A 15 8.66 15.99 2.16
N GLY A 16 9.51 15.62 3.13
CA GLY A 16 10.71 16.38 3.47
C GLY A 16 11.90 16.01 2.59
N ASP A 17 12.96 16.81 2.67
CA ASP A 17 14.27 16.54 2.04
C ASP A 17 14.88 15.19 2.47
N ASP A 18 14.39 14.64 3.58
CA ASP A 18 14.79 13.35 4.16
C ASP A 18 14.18 12.14 3.44
N PHE A 19 13.16 12.33 2.58
CA PHE A 19 12.62 11.22 1.81
C PHE A 19 13.61 10.82 0.72
N PRO A 20 14.06 9.56 0.65
CA PRO A 20 15.12 9.20 -0.28
C PRO A 20 14.68 9.36 -1.73
N HIS A 21 15.35 10.25 -2.46
CA HIS A 21 15.08 10.55 -3.87
C HIS A 21 15.18 9.35 -4.82
N TRP A 22 15.80 8.25 -4.39
CA TRP A 22 15.86 7.00 -5.14
C TRP A 22 14.57 6.17 -5.05
N ILE A 23 13.66 6.48 -4.12
CA ILE A 23 12.34 5.87 -4.04
C ILE A 23 11.39 6.64 -4.96
N THR A 24 11.28 6.16 -6.20
CA THR A 24 10.37 6.72 -7.20
C THR A 24 9.00 6.02 -7.21
N GLY A 25 8.91 4.86 -6.57
CA GLY A 25 7.68 4.12 -6.32
C GLY A 25 7.90 3.09 -5.22
N PHE A 26 6.83 2.69 -4.53
CA PHE A 26 6.89 1.71 -3.46
C PHE A 26 5.57 0.97 -3.28
N CYS A 27 5.64 -0.21 -2.67
CA CYS A 27 4.51 -0.93 -2.12
C CYS A 27 4.76 -1.15 -0.63
N VAL A 28 3.79 -0.75 0.20
CA VAL A 28 3.81 -1.02 1.65
C VAL A 28 2.59 -1.85 1.99
N THR A 29 2.80 -3.01 2.60
CA THR A 29 1.74 -3.87 3.12
C THR A 29 1.77 -3.90 4.64
N PHE A 30 0.64 -3.58 5.25
CA PHE A 30 0.40 -3.47 6.68
C PHE A 30 -0.32 -4.72 7.19
N LEU A 31 0.32 -5.45 8.11
CA LEU A 31 -0.11 -6.78 8.54
C LEU A 31 -0.23 -6.86 10.07
N PRO A 32 -1.39 -6.51 10.66
CA PRO A 32 -1.60 -6.62 12.09
C PRO A 32 -1.58 -8.07 12.55
N ASN A 33 -1.02 -8.30 13.74
CA ASN A 33 -0.99 -9.59 14.42
C ASN A 33 -0.27 -10.71 13.65
N LYS A 34 0.58 -10.35 12.66
CA LYS A 34 1.44 -11.30 11.94
C LYS A 34 2.90 -10.95 12.23
N SER A 35 3.70 -11.93 12.60
CA SER A 35 5.15 -11.77 12.79
C SER A 35 5.89 -11.74 11.45
N PRO A 36 7.10 -11.15 11.39
CA PRO A 36 7.92 -11.18 10.18
C PRO A 36 8.17 -12.60 9.65
N ASP A 37 8.44 -13.56 10.55
CA ASP A 37 8.59 -14.98 10.20
C ASP A 37 7.36 -15.54 9.48
N TRP A 38 6.16 -15.22 9.98
CA TRP A 38 4.92 -15.69 9.37
C TRP A 38 4.73 -15.09 7.97
N VAL A 39 5.06 -13.81 7.81
CA VAL A 39 4.97 -13.13 6.51
C VAL A 39 5.95 -13.78 5.54
N GLU A 40 7.21 -13.95 5.92
CA GLU A 40 8.21 -14.63 5.10
C GLU A 40 7.75 -16.04 4.71
N ASP A 41 7.32 -16.86 5.67
CA ASP A 41 6.86 -18.22 5.42
C ASP A 41 5.66 -18.26 4.47
N THR A 42 4.72 -17.33 4.62
CA THR A 42 3.55 -17.20 3.73
C THR A 42 3.98 -16.89 2.30
N LEU A 43 4.88 -15.92 2.12
CA LEU A 43 5.40 -15.54 0.80
C LEU A 43 6.14 -16.72 0.14
N ARG A 44 6.95 -17.45 0.91
CA ARG A 44 7.72 -18.59 0.40
C ARG A 44 6.82 -19.79 0.05
N THR A 45 5.91 -20.13 0.94
CA THR A 45 5.04 -21.31 0.81
C THR A 45 3.99 -21.13 -0.28
N PHE A 46 3.35 -19.97 -0.35
CA PHE A 46 2.20 -19.77 -1.25
C PHE A 46 2.50 -18.95 -2.49
N LEU A 47 3.49 -18.05 -2.43
CA LEU A 47 3.82 -17.16 -3.55
C LEU A 47 5.14 -17.55 -4.23
N GLY A 48 5.79 -18.63 -3.78
CA GLY A 48 7.04 -19.12 -4.36
C GLY A 48 8.22 -18.17 -4.18
N ALA A 49 8.16 -17.28 -3.18
CA ALA A 49 9.26 -16.39 -2.86
C ALA A 49 10.52 -17.18 -2.46
N THR A 50 11.68 -16.62 -2.75
CA THR A 50 12.97 -17.23 -2.40
C THR A 50 13.75 -16.31 -1.46
N PRO A 51 14.71 -16.83 -0.66
CA PRO A 51 15.58 -15.97 0.14
C PRO A 51 16.25 -14.89 -0.73
N ALA A 52 16.30 -13.65 -0.23
CA ALA A 52 17.04 -12.58 -0.90
C ALA A 52 18.54 -12.75 -0.65
N LEU A 53 19.30 -13.13 -1.68
CA LEU A 53 20.77 -13.23 -1.60
C LEU A 53 21.45 -11.85 -1.68
N ASP A 54 20.78 -10.90 -2.33
CA ASP A 54 21.19 -9.52 -2.47
C ASP A 54 19.93 -8.65 -2.36
N THR A 55 19.83 -7.89 -1.27
CA THR A 55 18.67 -7.06 -0.96
C THR A 55 18.63 -5.77 -1.76
N THR A 56 19.60 -5.52 -2.64
CA THR A 56 19.62 -4.36 -3.54
C THR A 56 19.00 -4.66 -4.91
N GLN A 57 18.68 -5.93 -5.18
CA GLN A 57 18.01 -6.35 -6.41
C GLN A 57 16.56 -5.84 -6.47
N PRO A 58 15.96 -5.77 -7.67
CA PRO A 58 14.52 -5.49 -7.78
C PRO A 58 13.68 -6.62 -7.18
N TYR A 59 12.41 -6.32 -6.90
CA TYR A 59 11.42 -7.29 -6.43
C TYR A 59 11.73 -7.92 -5.07
N ILE A 60 12.51 -7.23 -4.24
CA ILE A 60 12.76 -7.64 -2.86
C ILE A 60 11.68 -7.07 -1.95
N ALA A 61 11.08 -7.96 -1.17
CA ALA A 61 10.20 -7.61 -0.07
C ALA A 61 11.00 -7.61 1.23
N HIS A 62 11.14 -6.43 1.84
CA HIS A 62 11.74 -6.18 3.13
C HIS A 62 10.67 -6.28 4.22
N ILE A 63 10.87 -7.15 5.21
CA ILE A 63 9.84 -7.43 6.21
C ILE A 63 10.35 -7.02 7.59
N HIS A 64 9.62 -6.12 8.24
CA HIS A 64 9.93 -5.57 9.54
C HIS A 64 8.82 -5.86 10.54
N ALA A 65 9.20 -6.07 11.80
CA ALA A 65 8.26 -5.99 12.90
C ALA A 65 7.83 -4.53 13.11
N ALA A 66 6.55 -4.29 13.32
CA ALA A 66 5.98 -2.96 13.51
C ALA A 66 4.83 -3.02 14.54
N GLY A 67 5.11 -2.59 15.77
CA GLY A 67 4.15 -2.69 16.88
C GLY A 67 3.73 -4.14 17.13
N SER A 68 2.42 -4.43 17.04
CA SER A 68 1.87 -5.78 17.20
C SER A 68 1.78 -6.58 15.89
N GLY A 69 2.35 -6.07 14.80
CA GLY A 69 2.29 -6.72 13.48
C GLY A 69 3.58 -6.57 12.69
N SER A 70 3.44 -6.59 11.37
CA SER A 70 4.54 -6.46 10.43
C SER A 70 4.25 -5.44 9.33
N ILE A 71 5.32 -4.85 8.82
CA ILE A 71 5.34 -4.12 7.55
C ILE A 71 6.13 -4.95 6.54
N MET A 72 5.58 -5.09 5.34
CA MET A 72 6.32 -5.53 4.16
C MET A 72 6.49 -4.34 3.22
N PHE A 73 7.73 -3.96 2.95
CA PHE A 73 8.10 -2.84 2.08
C PHE A 73 8.81 -3.37 0.82
N GLU A 74 8.39 -2.88 -0.34
CA GLU A 74 9.04 -3.14 -1.62
C GLU A 74 9.39 -1.80 -2.26
N ASN A 75 10.67 -1.58 -2.57
CA ASN A 75 11.08 -0.43 -3.39
C ASN A 75 10.83 -0.73 -4.87
N GLY A 76 10.02 0.09 -5.53
CA GLY A 76 9.64 -0.09 -6.94
C GLY A 76 8.78 -1.33 -7.23
N GLY A 77 8.30 -2.02 -6.20
CA GLY A 77 7.50 -3.24 -6.32
C GLY A 77 5.99 -3.02 -6.20
N PHE A 78 5.22 -4.05 -6.54
CA PHE A 78 3.77 -4.17 -6.37
C PHE A 78 3.31 -5.55 -5.84
N GLY A 79 4.23 -6.39 -5.33
CA GLY A 79 3.97 -7.78 -4.96
C GLY A 79 2.83 -7.93 -3.95
N GLY A 80 2.78 -7.06 -2.94
CA GLY A 80 1.69 -7.00 -1.96
C GLY A 80 0.32 -6.70 -2.57
N MET A 81 0.27 -5.97 -3.69
CA MET A 81 -0.97 -5.59 -4.38
C MET A 81 -1.52 -6.70 -5.30
N THR A 82 -0.75 -7.77 -5.54
CA THR A 82 -1.23 -8.90 -6.32
C THR A 82 -2.39 -9.57 -5.60
N LEU A 83 -3.38 -10.04 -6.37
CA LEU A 83 -4.59 -10.62 -5.80
C LEU A 83 -4.28 -11.88 -4.97
N GLU A 84 -3.30 -12.69 -5.39
CA GLU A 84 -2.90 -13.85 -4.60
C GLU A 84 -2.19 -13.43 -3.30
N ALA A 85 -1.28 -12.45 -3.35
CA ALA A 85 -0.58 -12.01 -2.14
C ALA A 85 -1.53 -11.43 -1.10
N ILE A 86 -2.38 -10.47 -1.48
CA ILE A 86 -3.27 -9.80 -0.53
C ILE A 86 -4.28 -10.78 0.09
N ARG A 87 -4.73 -11.79 -0.67
CA ARG A 87 -5.60 -12.86 -0.14
C ARG A 87 -4.88 -13.72 0.88
N ARG A 88 -3.66 -14.17 0.59
CA ARG A 88 -2.90 -15.02 1.52
C ARG A 88 -2.49 -14.27 2.78
N LEU A 89 -2.02 -13.03 2.61
CA LEU A 89 -1.53 -12.20 3.71
C LEU A 89 -2.65 -11.72 4.64
N SER A 90 -3.88 -11.56 4.12
CA SER A 90 -5.06 -11.22 4.93
C SER A 90 -5.75 -12.42 5.58
N GLN A 91 -5.24 -13.65 5.43
CA GLN A 91 -5.90 -14.81 6.03
C GLN A 91 -5.89 -14.73 7.57
N ASP A 92 -7.09 -14.84 8.15
CA ASP A 92 -7.36 -14.75 9.60
C ASP A 92 -6.92 -13.41 10.22
N THR A 93 -6.87 -12.34 9.41
CA THR A 93 -6.51 -10.98 9.84
C THR A 93 -6.99 -9.95 8.81
N LYS A 94 -6.53 -8.71 8.96
CA LYS A 94 -6.60 -7.67 7.94
C LYS A 94 -5.27 -7.58 7.19
N ALA A 95 -5.31 -7.15 5.94
CA ALA A 95 -4.13 -6.60 5.26
C ALA A 95 -4.52 -5.30 4.58
N VAL A 96 -3.66 -4.29 4.66
CA VAL A 96 -3.81 -3.07 3.86
C VAL A 96 -2.57 -2.90 3.01
N VAL A 97 -2.73 -2.58 1.74
CA VAL A 97 -1.64 -2.31 0.80
C VAL A 97 -1.79 -0.90 0.28
N VAL A 98 -0.71 -0.14 0.33
CA VAL A 98 -0.57 1.17 -0.32
C VAL A 98 0.54 1.05 -1.35
N LEU A 99 0.18 1.23 -2.62
CA LEU A 99 1.08 1.24 -3.75
C LEU A 99 1.14 2.65 -4.32
N ARG A 100 2.35 3.14 -4.58
CA ARG A 100 2.61 4.29 -5.45
C ARG A 100 3.60 3.81 -6.51
N ASP A 101 3.22 3.83 -7.78
CA ASP A 101 4.14 3.48 -8.85
C ASP A 101 4.87 4.72 -9.41
N PHE A 102 5.84 4.47 -10.30
CA PHE A 102 6.62 5.52 -10.95
C PHE A 102 5.90 6.15 -12.17
N LEU A 103 4.76 5.61 -12.57
CA LEU A 103 3.93 6.05 -13.70
C LEU A 103 2.71 6.86 -13.24
N VAL A 104 2.76 7.40 -12.01
CA VAL A 104 1.72 8.28 -11.46
C VAL A 104 0.40 7.53 -11.18
N ASN A 105 0.42 6.21 -10.99
CA ASN A 105 -0.69 5.49 -10.39
C ASN A 105 -0.44 5.26 -8.91
N ALA A 106 -1.51 5.33 -8.12
CA ALA A 106 -1.45 4.98 -6.72
C ALA A 106 -2.68 4.17 -6.35
N THR A 107 -2.50 3.05 -5.66
CA THR A 107 -3.59 2.12 -5.35
C THR A 107 -3.62 1.81 -3.87
N PHE A 108 -4.82 1.81 -3.32
CA PHE A 108 -5.11 1.34 -1.98
C PHE A 108 -5.91 0.05 -2.05
N ALA A 109 -5.59 -0.93 -1.23
CA ALA A 109 -6.39 -2.14 -1.06
C ALA A 109 -6.46 -2.55 0.41
N TYR A 110 -7.66 -2.78 0.90
CA TYR A 110 -7.96 -3.33 2.21
C TYR A 110 -8.64 -4.69 2.02
N ALA A 111 -8.04 -5.72 2.61
CA ALA A 111 -8.57 -7.08 2.64
C ALA A 111 -8.71 -7.60 4.06
N MET A 112 -9.62 -8.54 4.24
CA MET A 112 -9.85 -9.25 5.49
C MET A 112 -10.25 -10.68 5.18
N ASP A 113 -9.64 -11.64 5.88
CA ASP A 113 -9.92 -13.08 5.76
C ASP A 113 -9.89 -13.59 4.31
N GLY A 114 -8.89 -13.15 3.53
CA GLY A 114 -8.72 -13.57 2.14
C GLY A 114 -9.67 -12.89 1.15
N GLU A 115 -10.40 -11.85 1.55
CA GLU A 115 -11.31 -11.13 0.68
C GLU A 115 -11.00 -9.63 0.63
N VAL A 116 -10.98 -9.06 -0.58
CA VAL A 116 -10.81 -7.62 -0.78
C VAL A 116 -12.12 -6.92 -0.39
N ILE A 117 -12.07 -6.16 0.70
CA ILE A 117 -13.21 -5.41 1.23
C ILE A 117 -13.37 -4.12 0.47
N THR A 118 -12.29 -3.35 0.33
CA THR A 118 -12.27 -2.05 -0.35
C THR A 118 -10.96 -1.88 -1.10
N ALA A 119 -11.01 -1.51 -2.37
CA ALA A 119 -9.84 -1.12 -3.13
C ALA A 119 -10.20 0.03 -4.08
N PHE A 120 -9.25 0.94 -4.32
CA PHE A 120 -9.45 2.11 -5.17
C PHE A 120 -8.12 2.66 -5.66
N ASP A 121 -8.17 3.46 -6.72
CA ASP A 121 -7.07 4.35 -7.09
C ASP A 121 -7.07 5.52 -6.11
N ILE A 122 -5.94 5.79 -5.45
CA ILE A 122 -5.81 6.84 -4.43
C ILE A 122 -6.14 8.22 -5.01
N TYR A 123 -5.88 8.42 -6.30
CA TYR A 123 -6.22 9.64 -7.01
C TYR A 123 -7.69 9.67 -7.49
N LEU A 124 -8.41 8.54 -7.45
CA LEU A 124 -9.84 8.48 -7.73
C LEU A 124 -10.57 7.74 -6.59
N PRO A 125 -10.55 8.28 -5.36
CA PRO A 125 -11.05 7.57 -4.19
C PRO A 125 -12.56 7.31 -4.23
N GLY A 126 -13.30 7.95 -5.14
CA GLY A 126 -14.71 7.68 -5.42
C GLY A 126 -14.96 6.38 -6.21
N ASP A 127 -14.03 5.96 -7.05
CA ASP A 127 -14.12 4.72 -7.83
C ASP A 127 -13.60 3.53 -7.01
N ARG A 128 -14.47 3.04 -6.11
CA ARG A 128 -14.15 1.96 -5.17
C ARG A 128 -14.78 0.64 -5.59
N ARG A 129 -14.02 -0.44 -5.38
CA ARG A 129 -14.43 -1.83 -5.61
C ARG A 129 -14.17 -2.71 -4.39
N GLY A 130 -14.69 -3.93 -4.42
CA GLY A 130 -14.55 -4.92 -3.34
C GLY A 130 -15.90 -5.35 -2.76
N ARG A 131 -15.89 -6.24 -1.76
CA ARG A 131 -17.12 -6.74 -1.13
C ARG A 131 -17.90 -5.65 -0.39
N SER A 132 -17.23 -4.64 0.14
CA SER A 132 -17.85 -3.50 0.82
C SER A 132 -17.08 -2.23 0.49
N PRO A 133 -17.29 -1.66 -0.71
CA PRO A 133 -16.49 -0.53 -1.22
C PRO A 133 -16.53 0.71 -0.32
N ASP A 134 -17.61 0.89 0.45
CA ASP A 134 -17.83 2.06 1.32
C ASP A 134 -17.38 1.86 2.77
N ALA A 135 -16.75 0.72 3.10
CA ALA A 135 -16.40 0.36 4.48
C ALA A 135 -15.42 1.34 5.17
N LEU A 136 -14.74 2.19 4.40
CA LEU A 136 -13.73 3.14 4.88
C LEU A 136 -14.16 4.62 4.74
N ASN A 137 -15.43 4.91 4.45
CA ASN A 137 -15.88 6.28 4.17
C ASN A 137 -15.55 7.27 5.30
N ASP A 138 -15.71 6.85 6.56
CA ASP A 138 -15.40 7.71 7.71
C ASP A 138 -13.90 8.03 7.76
N GLN A 139 -13.04 7.04 7.52
CA GLN A 139 -11.58 7.21 7.57
C GLN A 139 -11.10 8.06 6.38
N LEU A 140 -11.64 7.83 5.19
CA LEU A 140 -11.30 8.61 4.00
C LEU A 140 -11.77 10.07 4.13
N SER A 141 -12.96 10.29 4.69
CA SER A 141 -13.47 11.65 4.96
C SER A 141 -12.60 12.36 6.01
N ALA A 142 -12.18 11.65 7.06
CA ALA A 142 -11.35 12.22 8.12
C ALA A 142 -9.98 12.75 7.63
N VAL A 143 -9.45 12.20 6.54
CA VAL A 143 -8.19 12.67 5.91
C VAL A 143 -8.41 13.55 4.69
N GLY A 144 -9.66 13.87 4.34
CA GLY A 144 -9.99 14.69 3.18
C GLY A 144 -9.74 13.98 1.84
N LEU A 145 -9.77 12.64 1.79
CA LEU A 145 -9.89 11.89 0.54
C LEU A 145 -11.35 11.79 0.08
N LEU A 146 -12.31 12.06 0.97
CA LEU A 146 -13.72 12.23 0.64
C LEU A 146 -14.28 13.58 1.12
N PRO A 147 -15.25 14.17 0.39
CA PRO A 147 -15.79 13.70 -0.90
C PRO A 147 -14.73 13.72 -2.00
N ALA A 148 -14.79 12.73 -2.89
CA ALA A 148 -13.85 12.67 -4.02
C ALA A 148 -14.19 13.82 -4.96
N TYR A 149 -13.18 14.62 -5.34
CA TYR A 149 -13.35 15.54 -6.46
C TYR A 149 -13.37 14.69 -7.73
N GLU A 150 -14.55 14.52 -8.32
CA GLU A 150 -14.66 14.03 -9.68
C GLU A 150 -14.06 15.11 -10.59
N TYR A 151 -13.07 14.73 -11.42
CA TYR A 151 -12.66 15.58 -12.52
C TYR A 151 -13.88 15.69 -13.46
N VAL A 152 -14.61 16.79 -13.34
CA VAL A 152 -15.44 17.24 -14.43
C VAL A 152 -14.44 17.73 -15.47
N PHE A 153 -14.16 16.91 -16.49
CA PHE A 153 -13.62 17.42 -17.74
C PHE A 153 -14.75 18.23 -18.39
N ASP A 154 -15.03 19.39 -17.81
CA ASP A 154 -15.86 20.40 -18.43
C ASP A 154 -14.96 21.18 -19.37
N GLU A 155 -15.31 21.21 -20.65
CA GLU A 155 -14.57 21.98 -21.66
C GLU A 155 -14.59 23.49 -21.35
N ASP A 156 -15.48 23.93 -20.45
CA ASP A 156 -15.64 25.30 -19.98
C ASP A 156 -14.87 25.62 -18.68
N VAL A 157 -14.11 24.67 -18.10
CA VAL A 157 -13.25 24.93 -16.93
C VAL A 157 -11.83 25.23 -17.40
N ASP A 158 -11.36 26.45 -17.13
CA ASP A 158 -9.98 26.84 -17.40
C ASP A 158 -9.02 25.94 -16.60
N GLU A 159 -7.93 25.46 -17.23
CA GLU A 159 -6.92 24.61 -16.58
C GLU A 159 -6.33 25.27 -15.31
N GLU A 160 -6.33 26.61 -15.22
CA GLU A 160 -5.89 27.37 -14.06
C GLU A 160 -6.84 27.27 -12.84
N ASP A 161 -8.12 26.95 -13.07
CA ASP A 161 -9.13 26.77 -12.03
C ASP A 161 -9.18 25.33 -11.49
N VAL A 162 -8.45 24.40 -12.14
CA VAL A 162 -8.27 23.03 -11.65
C VAL A 162 -7.20 23.05 -10.55
N PRO A 163 -7.54 22.72 -9.29
CA PRO A 163 -6.55 22.73 -8.21
C PRO A 163 -5.41 21.75 -8.51
N GLU A 164 -4.17 22.24 -8.46
CA GLU A 164 -3.00 21.37 -8.57
C GLU A 164 -3.04 20.31 -7.46
N ARG A 165 -2.96 19.03 -7.84
CA ARG A 165 -2.99 17.92 -6.88
C ARG A 165 -1.60 17.68 -6.34
N ASP A 166 -1.48 17.81 -5.02
CA ASP A 166 -0.34 17.23 -4.30
C ASP A 166 -0.53 15.71 -4.20
N LEU A 167 -0.08 15.00 -5.23
CA LEU A 167 -0.14 13.55 -5.33
C LEU A 167 0.59 12.86 -4.15
N SER A 168 1.61 13.52 -3.59
CA SER A 168 2.33 13.01 -2.42
C SER A 168 1.46 13.12 -1.17
N ALA A 169 0.72 14.21 -1.00
CA ALA A 169 -0.21 14.38 0.12
C ALA A 169 -1.33 13.33 0.12
N GLU A 170 -1.84 12.91 -1.04
CA GLU A 170 -2.87 11.88 -1.11
C GLU A 170 -2.37 10.49 -0.75
N VAL A 171 -1.15 10.14 -1.17
CA VAL A 171 -0.48 8.91 -0.73
C VAL A 171 -0.23 8.94 0.78
N ILE A 172 0.16 10.08 1.35
CA ILE A 172 0.29 10.26 2.80
C ILE A 172 -1.03 10.02 3.53
N ARG A 173 -2.14 10.57 3.01
CA ARG A 173 -3.48 10.35 3.56
C ARG A 173 -3.87 8.87 3.51
N ALA A 174 -3.56 8.18 2.42
CA ALA A 174 -3.80 6.75 2.28
C ALA A 174 -2.99 5.91 3.29
N LEU A 175 -1.73 6.26 3.54
CA LEU A 175 -0.89 5.62 4.57
C LEU A 175 -1.45 5.85 5.99
N ALA A 176 -1.96 7.05 6.28
CA ALA A 176 -2.63 7.34 7.54
C ALA A 176 -3.87 6.45 7.74
N VAL A 177 -4.67 6.27 6.68
CA VAL A 177 -5.83 5.36 6.70
C VAL A 177 -5.38 3.91 6.93
N ALA A 178 -4.30 3.46 6.28
CA ALA A 178 -3.76 2.12 6.49
C ALA A 178 -3.38 1.88 7.95
N THR A 179 -2.72 2.86 8.59
CA THR A 179 -2.41 2.80 10.02
C THR A 179 -3.67 2.76 10.89
N ALA A 180 -4.68 3.58 10.60
CA ALA A 180 -5.94 3.55 11.35
C ALA A 180 -6.66 2.20 11.24
N VAL A 181 -6.69 1.59 10.06
CA VAL A 181 -7.39 0.31 9.81
C VAL A 181 -6.70 -0.86 10.52
N THR A 182 -5.37 -0.85 10.55
CA THR A 182 -4.55 -1.98 11.01
C THR A 182 -3.99 -1.81 12.41
N GLY A 183 -3.77 -0.58 12.87
CA GLY A 183 -2.97 -0.28 14.06
C GLY A 183 -1.46 -0.48 13.86
N VAL A 184 -1.01 -0.81 12.65
CA VAL A 184 0.41 -0.98 12.30
C VAL A 184 0.88 0.29 11.60
N ARG A 185 2.05 0.81 11.98
CA ARG A 185 2.59 2.05 11.42
C ARG A 185 3.79 1.77 10.53
N PHE A 186 3.87 2.49 9.41
CA PHE A 186 5.05 2.58 8.56
C PHE A 186 5.82 3.87 8.88
N ASP A 187 7.12 3.77 9.14
CA ASP A 187 8.02 4.89 9.37
C ASP A 187 9.36 4.69 8.64
N GLN A 188 10.22 5.71 8.73
CA GLN A 188 11.51 5.77 8.04
C GLN A 188 12.46 4.62 8.42
N SER A 189 12.33 4.02 9.61
CA SER A 189 13.22 2.94 10.03
C SER A 189 13.04 1.67 9.17
N HIS A 190 11.86 1.48 8.59
CA HIS A 190 11.53 0.37 7.68
C HIS A 190 12.12 0.51 6.26
N LEU A 191 12.80 1.64 5.97
CA LEU A 191 13.54 1.80 4.72
C LEU A 191 14.95 1.21 4.78
N ASN A 192 15.42 0.84 5.98
CA ASN A 192 16.74 0.29 6.20
C ASN A 192 16.77 -1.22 5.94
N ALA A 193 17.95 -1.83 6.11
CA ALA A 193 18.09 -3.28 6.05
C ALA A 193 17.10 -3.98 6.99
N ALA A 194 16.36 -4.94 6.43
CA ALA A 194 15.35 -5.71 7.14
C ALA A 194 15.97 -6.98 7.73
N PRO A 195 15.50 -7.44 8.91
CA PRO A 195 15.89 -8.75 9.43
C PRO A 195 15.42 -9.91 8.54
N HIS A 196 14.36 -9.67 7.77
CA HIS A 196 13.77 -10.63 6.83
C HIS A 196 13.68 -10.00 5.45
N ALA A 197 14.16 -10.71 4.43
CA ALA A 197 14.07 -10.27 3.05
C ALA A 197 13.89 -11.47 2.10
N VAL A 198 12.90 -11.37 1.22
CA VAL A 198 12.64 -12.39 0.19
C VAL A 198 12.57 -11.76 -1.19
N SER A 199 13.02 -12.49 -2.19
CA SER A 199 12.79 -12.17 -3.60
C SER A 199 11.43 -12.67 -4.03
N LEU A 200 10.65 -11.75 -4.59
CA LEU A 200 9.36 -12.02 -5.21
C LEU A 200 9.48 -12.17 -6.74
N ALA A 201 10.68 -12.22 -7.32
CA ALA A 201 10.87 -12.20 -8.78
C ALA A 201 9.96 -13.19 -9.55
N ARG A 202 9.75 -14.40 -9.02
CA ARG A 202 8.85 -15.41 -9.61
C ARG A 202 7.39 -14.96 -9.68
N LEU A 203 6.92 -14.22 -8.67
CA LEU A 203 5.58 -13.64 -8.65
C LEU A 203 5.44 -12.65 -9.81
N TYR A 204 6.43 -11.77 -9.99
CA TYR A 204 6.42 -10.76 -11.06
C TYR A 204 6.48 -11.37 -12.45
N GLU A 205 7.30 -12.41 -12.67
CA GLU A 205 7.32 -13.15 -13.94
C GLU A 205 5.94 -13.69 -14.30
N SER A 206 5.23 -14.26 -13.32
CA SER A 206 3.91 -14.85 -13.54
C SER A 206 2.81 -13.81 -13.80
N ASP A 207 2.85 -12.66 -13.13
CA ASP A 207 1.83 -11.61 -13.27
C ASP A 207 2.06 -10.72 -14.48
N ILE A 208 3.32 -10.44 -14.84
CA ILE A 208 3.65 -9.79 -16.12
C ILE A 208 3.16 -10.65 -17.28
N ALA A 209 3.42 -11.96 -17.24
CA ALA A 209 2.91 -12.87 -18.27
C ALA A 209 1.38 -12.86 -18.38
N ARG A 210 0.64 -12.64 -17.28
CA ARG A 210 -0.83 -12.51 -17.29
C ARG A 210 -1.35 -11.16 -17.78
N ARG A 211 -0.59 -10.07 -17.62
CA ARG A 211 -0.98 -8.74 -18.11
C ARG A 211 -0.81 -8.59 -19.62
N PHE A 212 0.03 -9.41 -20.25
CA PHE A 212 0.33 -9.38 -21.68
C PHE A 212 -0.17 -10.62 -22.47
N ALA A 213 -1.00 -11.46 -21.85
CA ALA A 213 -1.70 -12.58 -22.48
C ALA A 213 -3.19 -12.26 -22.64
#